data_AF-A0A2N0Q1Q6-F1
#
_entry.id   AF-A0A2N0Q1Q6-F1
#
_cell.length_a   1.000
_cell.length_b   1.000
_cell.length_c   1.000
_cell.angle_alpha   90.00
_cell.angle_beta   90.00
_cell.angle_gamma   90.00
#
_symmetry.space_group_name_H-M   'P 1'
#
loop_
_entity.id
_entity.type
_entity.pdbx_description
1 polymer ?
#
loop_
_entity_poly.entity_id
_entity_poly.type
_entity_poly.pdbx_seq_one_letter_code
_entity_poly.pdbx_strand_id
1 'polypeptide(L)'
;MNKLNYRKKTDTSNVIEQKENFIEESEENSKEKRPLNLILNNQNRLLSCLILFRIINAIFTKTYFNPDEYWQSVEVAHYLFIAFIILFLNKFFFFTYGYLTWEWKEKIRSIAHPLLFATLYKNLAILGLDKGNLFIYAPRIFQAVFAGIGDLYTYKLAKKLFNESTANWTLFCSIVSWFNFFCSIRMLSNSIETVLTTVALYYWPWPSFSNFMTLRISLTLAAICCILRPTNVIVWGFLGIQLLWKTREHLISIILNTLFITIIAISTIVLVDYTFYGEIVFVPINFLYVNVIQSISLFYGSHPWHWYLSQGIPFITTTLLPFILKGIYDIYNDKKFPSYHHQSVKTLIWLIILMIFSYSLLSHKEFRFIYPLLPIMIICAGYCLREISLKYQKKMSRIIVISLIITNIPLAFYANFIHQRGVVDVMNYLRNEARSEKVHEIGFLMPCNSTPFYSNFHFNLSMWYLTCDPPLMSKEIDIENYVDEADQFYNNPHEFLKTYFEPINSTSSSTDLNLRKWPNYLIMFEALLPDLNLFLEKLDYRECARFFNSHFIDDWRRRGDVIAFCKN
;
A
#
# COMPACT_ATOMS: atom_id res chain seq x y z
N MET A 1 -38.62 45.79 -71.98
CA MET A 1 -39.16 46.05 -70.62
C MET A 1 -38.26 45.38 -69.58
N ASN A 2 -37.59 46.19 -68.75
CA ASN A 2 -37.13 46.02 -67.34
C ASN A 2 -36.37 44.73 -66.92
N LYS A 3 -35.07 44.84 -66.57
CA LYS A 3 -34.45 45.08 -65.21
C LYS A 3 -34.49 43.81 -64.33
N LEU A 4 -33.38 43.25 -63.83
CA LEU A 4 -32.51 43.82 -62.77
C LEU A 4 -31.12 43.15 -62.69
N ASN A 5 -30.10 43.99 -62.48
CA ASN A 5 -28.77 43.70 -61.94
C ASN A 5 -28.83 43.74 -60.40
N TYR A 6 -28.13 42.85 -59.68
CA TYR A 6 -27.52 43.17 -58.38
C TYR A 6 -26.28 42.31 -58.11
N ARG A 7 -25.16 43.00 -57.83
CA ARG A 7 -23.80 42.49 -57.53
C ARG A 7 -23.73 41.83 -56.14
N LYS A 8 -23.06 40.67 -56.05
CA LYS A 8 -22.45 40.13 -54.83
C LYS A 8 -21.08 40.78 -54.61
N LYS A 9 -20.89 41.54 -53.53
CA LYS A 9 -19.57 42.05 -53.12
C LYS A 9 -19.51 42.33 -51.61
N THR A 10 -19.63 41.30 -50.78
CA THR A 10 -19.31 41.31 -49.34
C THR A 10 -19.31 39.86 -48.89
N ASP A 11 -18.15 39.26 -48.61
CA ASP A 11 -18.00 38.04 -47.79
C ASP A 11 -16.53 37.58 -47.67
N THR A 12 -15.59 38.15 -48.44
CA THR A 12 -14.18 37.72 -48.40
C THR A 12 -13.39 38.28 -47.21
N SER A 13 -13.78 39.40 -46.59
CA SER A 13 -13.05 39.97 -45.44
C SER A 13 -13.29 39.19 -44.14
N ASN A 14 -14.54 38.81 -43.85
CA ASN A 14 -14.88 38.09 -42.61
C ASN A 14 -14.35 36.65 -42.57
N VAL A 15 -14.15 36.02 -43.74
CA VAL A 15 -13.60 34.66 -43.84
C VAL A 15 -12.08 34.64 -43.63
N ILE A 16 -11.38 35.73 -43.97
CA ILE A 16 -9.93 35.85 -43.75
C ILE A 16 -9.66 36.13 -42.27
N GLU A 17 -10.41 37.03 -41.66
CA GLU A 17 -10.28 37.39 -40.23
C GLU A 17 -10.66 36.24 -39.29
N GLN A 18 -11.65 35.40 -39.67
CA GLN A 18 -11.95 34.16 -38.94
C GLN A 18 -10.89 33.07 -39.12
N LYS A 19 -10.23 33.00 -40.29
CA LYS A 19 -9.13 32.06 -40.53
C LYS A 19 -7.86 32.46 -39.78
N GLU A 20 -7.53 33.75 -39.74
CA GLU A 20 -6.37 34.26 -39.01
C GLU A 20 -6.54 34.07 -37.49
N ASN A 21 -7.72 34.36 -36.94
CA ASN A 21 -8.03 34.05 -35.53
C ASN A 21 -7.98 32.54 -35.22
N PHE A 22 -8.40 31.67 -36.14
CA PHE A 22 -8.30 30.20 -35.96
C PHE A 22 -6.85 29.70 -36.03
N ILE A 23 -6.01 30.36 -36.83
CA ILE A 23 -4.58 30.03 -36.96
C ILE A 23 -3.84 30.51 -35.71
N GLU A 24 -4.07 31.74 -35.23
CA GLU A 24 -3.48 32.25 -33.98
C GLU A 24 -3.90 31.44 -32.75
N GLU A 25 -5.18 31.06 -32.63
CA GLU A 25 -5.66 30.23 -31.51
C GLU A 25 -5.14 28.78 -31.59
N SER A 26 -4.79 28.30 -32.80
CA SER A 26 -4.13 27.01 -33.01
C SER A 26 -2.62 27.07 -32.73
N GLU A 27 -1.97 28.19 -33.02
CA GLU A 27 -0.55 28.41 -32.75
C GLU A 27 -0.27 28.67 -31.27
N GLU A 28 -1.12 29.41 -30.56
CA GLU A 28 -1.04 29.58 -29.10
C GLU A 28 -1.30 28.25 -28.36
N ASN A 29 -2.33 27.48 -28.76
CA ASN A 29 -2.55 26.12 -28.24
C ASN A 29 -1.42 25.14 -28.58
N SER A 30 -0.62 25.39 -29.61
CA SER A 30 0.55 24.57 -29.98
C SER A 30 1.78 24.88 -29.13
N LYS A 31 1.94 26.13 -28.68
CA LYS A 31 3.07 26.59 -27.85
C LYS A 31 2.97 26.11 -26.40
N GLU A 32 1.77 26.14 -25.80
CA GLU A 32 1.54 25.60 -24.42
C GLU A 32 1.62 24.06 -24.33
N LYS A 33 1.37 23.33 -25.42
CA LYS A 33 1.42 21.85 -25.45
C LYS A 33 2.83 21.27 -25.62
N ARG A 34 3.83 22.08 -25.99
CA ARG A 34 5.22 21.60 -26.22
C ARG A 34 5.87 20.94 -25.00
N PRO A 35 5.87 21.52 -23.78
CA PRO A 35 6.62 20.94 -22.66
C PRO A 35 6.04 19.61 -22.18
N LEU A 36 4.71 19.49 -22.05
CA LEU A 36 4.08 18.26 -21.56
C LEU A 36 4.24 17.11 -22.58
N ASN A 37 4.07 17.38 -23.87
CA ASN A 37 4.28 16.38 -24.92
C ASN A 37 5.75 15.95 -25.02
N LEU A 38 6.71 16.85 -24.78
CA LEU A 38 8.13 16.52 -24.72
C LEU A 38 8.47 15.61 -23.53
N ILE A 39 7.83 15.80 -22.38
CA ILE A 39 7.99 14.94 -21.21
C ILE A 39 7.37 13.56 -21.46
N LEU A 40 6.16 13.50 -22.01
CA LEU A 40 5.46 12.24 -22.30
C LEU A 40 6.16 11.39 -23.38
N ASN A 41 6.80 12.05 -24.36
CA ASN A 41 7.56 11.35 -25.41
C ASN A 41 8.90 10.81 -24.93
N ASN A 42 9.51 11.43 -23.92
CA ASN A 42 10.77 10.96 -23.34
C ASN A 42 10.51 10.15 -22.06
N GLN A 43 10.48 8.83 -22.21
CA GLN A 43 10.18 7.90 -21.11
C GLN A 43 11.09 8.08 -19.88
N ASN A 44 12.36 8.44 -20.07
CA ASN A 44 13.29 8.65 -18.96
C ASN A 44 12.98 9.93 -18.19
N ARG A 45 12.58 11.00 -18.89
CA ARG A 45 12.11 12.24 -18.26
C ARG A 45 10.79 12.01 -17.53
N LEU A 46 9.85 11.33 -18.17
CA LEU A 46 8.58 10.96 -17.54
C LEU A 46 8.80 10.17 -16.26
N LEU A 47 9.64 9.13 -16.30
CA LEU A 47 9.99 8.33 -15.12
C LEU A 47 10.58 9.20 -14.01
N SER A 48 11.52 10.09 -14.34
CA SER A 48 12.15 10.98 -13.37
C SER A 48 11.14 11.91 -12.70
N CYS A 49 10.20 12.48 -13.48
CA CYS A 49 9.13 13.31 -12.95
C CYS A 49 8.16 12.52 -12.06
N LEU A 50 7.79 11.30 -12.44
CA LEU A 50 6.91 10.44 -11.64
C LEU A 50 7.57 10.00 -10.33
N ILE A 51 8.84 9.61 -10.37
CA ILE A 51 9.61 9.29 -9.16
C ILE A 51 9.70 10.53 -8.26
N LEU A 52 10.03 11.70 -8.81
CA LEU A 52 10.09 12.93 -8.02
C LEU A 52 8.74 13.27 -7.38
N PHE A 53 7.65 13.14 -8.13
CA PHE A 53 6.28 13.31 -7.61
C PHE A 53 5.98 12.36 -6.46
N ARG A 54 6.35 11.09 -6.58
CA ARG A 54 6.14 10.09 -5.52
C ARG A 54 7.08 10.27 -4.33
N ILE A 55 8.30 10.76 -4.53
CA ILE A 55 9.23 11.10 -3.42
C ILE A 55 8.66 12.27 -2.62
N ILE A 56 8.17 13.31 -3.30
CA ILE A 56 7.47 14.43 -2.65
C ILE A 56 6.30 13.88 -1.83
N ASN A 57 5.44 13.04 -2.42
CA ASN A 57 4.37 12.37 -1.71
C ASN A 57 4.86 11.63 -0.44
N ALA A 58 5.87 10.76 -0.57
CA ALA A 58 6.42 9.96 0.53
C ALA A 58 7.01 10.79 1.68
N ILE A 59 7.69 11.90 1.39
CA ILE A 59 8.26 12.81 2.41
C ILE A 59 7.15 13.51 3.19
N PHE A 60 6.07 13.88 2.50
CA PHE A 60 4.99 14.66 3.06
C PHE A 60 3.91 13.82 3.75
N THR A 61 3.82 12.51 3.49
CA THR A 61 2.92 11.61 4.23
C THR A 61 3.28 11.55 5.71
N LYS A 62 2.30 11.79 6.59
CA LYS A 62 2.47 11.81 8.06
C LYS A 62 1.55 10.86 8.81
N THR A 63 0.79 10.04 8.10
CA THR A 63 -0.30 9.26 8.67
C THR A 63 -0.01 7.77 8.75
N TYR A 64 -0.72 7.08 9.64
CA TYR A 64 -0.76 5.63 9.78
C TYR A 64 -1.95 5.06 9.02
N PHE A 65 -1.79 3.93 8.32
CA PHE A 65 -2.91 3.28 7.62
C PHE A 65 -3.27 1.92 8.20
N ASN A 66 -2.30 1.02 8.31
CA ASN A 66 -2.54 -0.37 8.68
C ASN A 66 -1.32 -0.92 9.44
N PRO A 67 -1.51 -1.78 10.45
CA PRO A 67 -0.43 -2.47 11.16
C PRO A 67 0.65 -3.09 10.27
N ASP A 68 0.24 -3.71 9.17
CA ASP A 68 1.16 -4.38 8.25
C ASP A 68 2.16 -3.43 7.58
N GLU A 69 1.89 -2.11 7.58
CA GLU A 69 2.82 -1.09 7.11
C GLU A 69 4.10 -1.03 7.95
N TYR A 70 4.08 -1.49 9.20
CA TYR A 70 5.24 -1.49 10.09
C TYR A 70 5.56 -2.89 10.60
N TRP A 71 4.58 -3.58 11.18
CA TRP A 71 4.72 -4.84 11.91
C TRP A 71 4.97 -6.08 11.02
N GLN A 72 4.79 -5.93 9.70
CA GLN A 72 5.13 -6.96 8.70
C GLN A 72 6.16 -6.50 7.67
N SER A 73 6.82 -5.37 7.93
CA SER A 73 7.77 -4.77 7.00
C SER A 73 8.94 -4.12 7.74
N VAL A 74 8.84 -2.85 8.13
CA VAL A 74 9.98 -2.05 8.61
C VAL A 74 10.36 -2.32 10.06
N GLU A 75 9.44 -2.74 10.92
CA GLU A 75 9.75 -3.19 12.30
C GLU A 75 10.53 -4.51 12.27
N VAL A 76 10.07 -5.44 11.45
CA VAL A 76 10.75 -6.73 11.23
C VAL A 76 12.08 -6.51 10.54
N ALA A 77 12.15 -5.58 9.59
CA ALA A 77 13.40 -5.20 8.95
C ALA A 77 14.39 -4.54 9.91
N HIS A 78 13.91 -3.74 10.88
CA HIS A 78 14.71 -3.17 11.95
C HIS A 78 15.29 -4.27 12.84
N TYR A 79 14.47 -5.26 13.23
CA TYR A 79 14.93 -6.46 13.94
C TYR A 79 15.98 -7.26 13.13
N LEU A 80 15.70 -7.54 11.85
CA LEU A 80 16.58 -8.30 10.93
C LEU A 80 17.91 -7.60 10.65
N PHE A 81 17.87 -6.29 10.42
CA PHE A 81 19.03 -5.43 10.19
C PHE A 81 20.09 -5.68 11.27
N ILE A 82 19.65 -5.80 12.53
CA ILE A 82 20.56 -5.98 13.65
C ILE A 82 21.03 -7.44 13.76
N ALA A 83 20.16 -8.43 13.49
CA ALA A 83 20.53 -9.85 13.50
C ALA A 83 21.60 -10.22 12.45
N PHE A 84 21.55 -9.63 11.26
CA PHE A 84 22.50 -9.93 10.17
C PHE A 84 23.88 -9.27 10.34
N ILE A 85 23.97 -8.19 11.14
CA ILE A 85 25.24 -7.52 11.47
C ILE A 85 26.10 -8.40 12.38
N ILE A 86 25.47 -9.16 13.28
CA ILE A 86 26.16 -10.03 14.26
C ILE A 86 26.87 -11.21 13.58
N LEU A 87 26.36 -11.70 12.46
CA LEU A 87 26.92 -12.88 11.77
C LEU A 87 28.11 -12.59 10.84
N PHE A 88 28.27 -11.36 10.35
CA PHE A 88 29.28 -11.05 9.32
C PHE A 88 30.49 -10.26 9.81
N LEU A 89 30.41 -9.64 10.99
CA LEU A 89 31.50 -8.85 11.56
C LEU A 89 31.71 -9.30 13.00
N ASN A 90 32.74 -10.13 13.23
CA ASN A 90 33.22 -10.52 14.58
C ASN A 90 33.74 -9.33 15.43
N LYS A 91 33.38 -8.09 15.07
CA LYS A 91 33.51 -6.85 15.85
C LYS A 91 32.80 -5.72 15.12
N PHE A 92 31.68 -5.23 15.66
CA PHE A 92 31.49 -3.85 16.13
C PHE A 92 30.03 -3.70 16.60
N PHE A 93 29.89 -3.40 17.89
CA PHE A 93 28.64 -3.16 18.63
C PHE A 93 27.57 -2.42 17.82
N PHE A 94 26.38 -2.99 17.65
CA PHE A 94 25.11 -2.23 17.72
C PHE A 94 23.98 -3.12 18.24
N PHE A 95 23.35 -2.61 19.29
CA PHE A 95 22.34 -3.20 20.18
C PHE A 95 21.15 -3.83 19.43
N THR A 96 20.84 -5.11 19.68
CA THR A 96 19.60 -5.78 19.21
C THR A 96 18.41 -5.31 20.02
N TYR A 97 17.51 -4.57 19.39
CA TYR A 97 16.18 -4.25 19.91
C TYR A 97 15.21 -4.11 18.73
N GLY A 98 13.94 -4.44 18.94
CA GLY A 98 12.94 -4.61 17.90
C GLY A 98 11.95 -5.70 18.29
N TYR A 99 10.78 -5.75 17.65
CA TYR A 99 9.73 -6.70 18.02
C TYR A 99 9.32 -7.61 16.86
N LEU A 100 9.14 -8.91 17.15
CA LEU A 100 8.54 -9.89 16.25
C LEU A 100 7.18 -10.33 16.78
N THR A 101 6.14 -10.09 15.98
CA THR A 101 4.78 -10.55 16.26
C THR A 101 4.68 -12.08 16.24
N TRP A 102 3.59 -12.61 16.78
CA TRP A 102 3.29 -14.04 16.80
C TRP A 102 3.36 -14.69 15.41
N GLU A 103 3.06 -13.95 14.34
CA GLU A 103 3.04 -14.43 12.96
C GLU A 103 4.43 -14.93 12.50
N TRP A 104 5.49 -14.31 13.03
CA TRP A 104 6.87 -14.73 12.81
C TRP A 104 7.21 -15.94 13.67
N LYS A 105 6.70 -16.02 14.90
CA LYS A 105 6.90 -17.18 15.79
C LYS A 105 6.27 -18.45 15.20
N GLU A 106 5.06 -18.33 14.64
CA GLU A 106 4.34 -19.41 13.95
C GLU A 106 4.80 -19.64 12.49
N LYS A 107 5.80 -18.89 12.02
CA LYS A 107 6.43 -19.05 10.71
C LYS A 107 5.44 -18.99 9.54
N ILE A 108 4.45 -18.08 9.66
CA ILE A 108 3.42 -17.87 8.63
C ILE A 108 3.74 -16.69 7.69
N ARG A 109 4.88 -16.01 7.89
CA ARG A 109 5.34 -14.88 7.07
C ARG A 109 6.75 -15.12 6.54
N SER A 110 6.96 -14.80 5.26
CA SER A 110 8.29 -14.89 4.65
C SER A 110 9.04 -13.59 4.90
N ILE A 111 10.34 -13.67 5.15
CA ILE A 111 11.18 -12.48 5.33
C ILE A 111 11.50 -11.77 4.00
N ALA A 112 11.09 -12.32 2.85
CA ALA A 112 11.41 -11.78 1.54
C ALA A 112 11.02 -10.28 1.39
N HIS A 113 9.88 -9.87 1.95
CA HIS A 113 9.45 -8.47 1.92
C HIS A 113 10.24 -7.57 2.90
N PRO A 114 10.33 -7.88 4.22
CA PRO A 114 11.19 -7.14 5.15
C PRO A 114 12.66 -7.04 4.72
N LEU A 115 13.20 -8.06 4.05
CA LEU A 115 14.60 -8.09 3.60
C LEU A 115 14.94 -6.92 2.65
N LEU A 116 13.97 -6.44 1.87
CA LEU A 116 14.14 -5.25 1.02
C LEU A 116 14.47 -4.01 1.85
N PHE A 117 13.83 -3.85 3.00
CA PHE A 117 14.08 -2.73 3.91
C PHE A 117 15.29 -2.98 4.81
N ALA A 118 15.54 -4.23 5.22
CA ALA A 118 16.71 -4.56 6.03
C ALA A 118 18.01 -4.30 5.27
N THR A 119 18.05 -4.62 3.98
CA THR A 119 19.18 -4.30 3.10
C THR A 119 19.34 -2.79 2.91
N LEU A 120 18.25 -2.04 2.81
CA LEU A 120 18.28 -0.58 2.78
C LEU A 120 18.87 0.01 4.08
N TYR A 121 18.41 -0.45 5.25
CA TYR A 121 18.95 -0.02 6.53
C TYR A 121 20.42 -0.36 6.69
N LYS A 122 20.85 -1.55 6.23
CA LYS A 122 22.27 -1.94 6.21
C LYS A 122 23.12 -0.97 5.42
N ASN A 123 22.66 -0.57 4.24
CA ASN A 123 23.38 0.41 3.43
C ASN A 123 23.46 1.78 4.10
N LEU A 124 22.38 2.23 4.77
CA LEU A 124 22.40 3.49 5.53
C LEU A 124 23.40 3.44 6.68
N ALA A 125 23.45 2.33 7.42
CA ALA A 125 24.36 2.17 8.55
C ALA A 125 25.83 2.13 8.09
N ILE A 126 26.15 1.44 6.99
CA ILE A 126 27.49 1.43 6.39
C ILE A 126 27.95 2.85 6.03
N LEU A 127 27.02 3.71 5.59
CA LEU A 127 27.28 5.11 5.27
C LEU A 127 27.24 6.05 6.50
N GLY A 128 26.91 5.55 7.69
CA GLY A 128 26.74 6.35 8.91
C GLY A 128 25.52 7.27 8.91
N LEU A 129 24.48 6.93 8.13
CA LEU A 129 23.27 7.75 7.90
C LEU A 129 22.03 7.25 8.65
N ASP A 130 22.18 6.29 9.56
CA ASP A 130 21.15 5.59 10.31
C ASP A 130 20.65 6.36 11.56
N LYS A 131 21.44 7.27 12.12
CA LYS A 131 21.08 8.02 13.34
C LYS A 131 20.02 9.12 13.16
N GLY A 132 19.74 9.50 11.91
CA GLY A 132 18.94 10.67 11.56
C GLY A 132 17.47 10.38 11.21
N ASN A 133 16.75 11.40 10.73
CA ASN A 133 15.40 11.23 10.18
C ASN A 133 15.39 10.41 8.89
N LEU A 134 16.53 10.32 8.20
CA LEU A 134 16.65 9.53 6.98
C LEU A 134 16.32 8.05 7.21
N PHE A 135 16.62 7.49 8.39
CA PHE A 135 16.22 6.12 8.75
C PHE A 135 14.71 5.89 8.61
N ILE A 136 13.90 6.85 9.07
CA ILE A 136 12.44 6.76 9.04
C ILE A 136 11.90 6.99 7.62
N TYR A 137 12.47 7.94 6.88
CA TYR A 137 11.98 8.30 5.55
C TYR A 137 12.48 7.38 4.44
N ALA A 138 13.63 6.73 4.60
CA ALA A 138 14.26 5.95 3.54
C ALA A 138 13.37 4.81 3.01
N PRO A 139 12.68 3.99 3.83
CA PRO A 139 11.77 2.97 3.34
C PRO A 139 10.65 3.53 2.44
N ARG A 140 10.10 4.70 2.80
CA ARG A 140 9.05 5.37 2.01
C ARG A 140 9.61 5.96 0.72
N ILE A 141 10.81 6.55 0.75
CA ILE A 141 11.50 7.03 -0.45
C ILE A 141 11.82 5.87 -1.39
N PHE A 142 12.24 4.72 -0.85
CA PHE A 142 12.46 3.50 -1.62
C PHE A 142 11.15 3.03 -2.28
N GLN A 143 10.04 3.00 -1.53
CA GLN A 143 8.73 2.69 -2.10
C GLN A 143 8.26 3.71 -3.14
N ALA A 144 8.59 4.99 -2.98
CA ALA A 144 8.27 6.01 -3.97
C ALA A 144 8.90 5.76 -5.33
N VAL A 145 10.10 5.15 -5.37
CA VAL A 145 10.73 4.72 -6.62
C VAL A 145 9.89 3.64 -7.29
N PHE A 146 9.46 2.62 -6.54
CA PHE A 146 8.55 1.58 -7.05
C PHE A 146 7.21 2.17 -7.51
N ALA A 147 6.62 3.10 -6.76
CA ALA A 147 5.39 3.78 -7.13
C ALA A 147 5.53 4.54 -8.47
N GLY A 148 6.62 5.28 -8.68
CA GLY A 148 6.88 5.98 -9.95
C GLY A 148 7.07 5.01 -11.13
N ILE A 149 7.73 3.87 -10.89
CA ILE A 149 7.80 2.77 -11.86
C ILE A 149 6.40 2.22 -12.14
N GLY A 150 5.57 2.01 -11.12
CA GLY A 150 4.18 1.55 -11.25
C GLY A 150 3.34 2.46 -12.14
N ASP A 151 3.41 3.78 -11.92
CA ASP A 151 2.72 4.77 -12.76
C ASP A 151 3.17 4.70 -14.22
N LEU A 152 4.48 4.64 -14.46
CA LEU A 152 5.04 4.53 -15.81
C LEU A 152 4.58 3.24 -16.50
N TYR A 153 4.62 2.11 -15.80
CA TYR A 153 4.23 0.83 -16.39
C TYR A 153 2.72 0.70 -16.56
N THR A 154 1.92 1.39 -15.74
CA THR A 154 0.47 1.53 -15.97
C THR A 154 0.20 2.30 -17.25
N TYR A 155 0.92 3.41 -17.48
CA TYR A 155 0.89 4.16 -18.74
C TYR A 155 1.35 3.31 -19.94
N LYS A 156 2.47 2.60 -19.81
CA LYS A 156 3.01 1.73 -20.88
C LYS A 156 2.07 0.58 -21.21
N LEU A 157 1.44 -0.04 -20.20
CA LEU A 157 0.46 -1.09 -20.39
C LEU A 157 -0.77 -0.56 -21.12
N ALA A 158 -1.30 0.60 -20.73
CA ALA A 158 -2.39 1.27 -21.44
C ALA A 158 -2.04 1.56 -22.91
N LYS A 159 -0.83 2.08 -23.16
CA LYS A 159 -0.33 2.36 -24.52
C LYS A 159 -0.20 1.09 -25.36
N LYS A 160 0.24 -0.03 -24.76
CA LYS A 160 0.35 -1.35 -25.42
C LYS A 160 -1.00 -1.97 -25.74
N LEU A 161 -1.98 -1.84 -24.83
CA LEU A 161 -3.31 -2.43 -25.00
C LEU A 161 -4.19 -1.61 -25.94
N PHE A 162 -4.03 -0.28 -25.95
CA PHE A 162 -4.82 0.65 -26.74
C PHE A 162 -3.93 1.56 -27.60
N ASN A 163 -3.80 2.84 -27.22
CA ASN A 163 -3.04 3.85 -27.93
C ASN A 163 -2.55 4.92 -26.94
N GLU A 164 -1.76 5.85 -27.45
CA GLU A 164 -1.16 6.94 -26.67
C GLU A 164 -2.19 7.88 -26.01
N SER A 165 -3.31 8.14 -26.68
CA SER A 165 -4.36 9.00 -26.13
C SER A 165 -5.02 8.37 -24.90
N THR A 166 -5.33 7.06 -24.95
CA THR A 166 -5.83 6.32 -23.78
C THR A 166 -4.80 6.34 -22.67
N ALA A 167 -3.53 6.11 -23.01
CA ALA A 167 -2.44 6.06 -22.04
C ALA A 167 -2.30 7.39 -21.27
N ASN A 168 -2.40 8.54 -21.94
CA ASN A 168 -2.35 9.85 -21.29
C ASN A 168 -3.50 10.03 -20.27
N TRP A 169 -4.73 9.61 -20.63
CA TRP A 169 -5.86 9.65 -19.71
C TRP A 169 -5.73 8.65 -18.56
N THR A 170 -5.17 7.46 -18.81
CA THR A 170 -4.84 6.49 -17.77
C THR A 170 -3.83 7.06 -16.79
N LEU A 171 -2.77 7.72 -17.27
CA LEU A 171 -1.75 8.33 -16.41
C LEU A 171 -2.35 9.44 -15.55
N PHE A 172 -3.19 10.29 -16.14
CA PHE A 172 -3.96 11.30 -15.39
C PHE A 172 -4.77 10.64 -14.25
N CYS A 173 -5.53 9.59 -14.55
CA CYS A 173 -6.29 8.86 -13.53
C CYS A 173 -5.39 8.21 -12.47
N SER A 174 -4.21 7.69 -12.83
CA SER A 174 -3.25 7.10 -11.89
C SER A 174 -2.70 8.12 -10.89
N ILE A 175 -2.39 9.32 -11.37
CA ILE A 175 -1.86 10.43 -10.57
C ILE A 175 -2.96 11.01 -9.67
N VAL A 176 -4.18 11.18 -10.20
CA VAL A 176 -5.30 11.79 -9.47
C VAL A 176 -5.95 10.81 -8.51
N SER A 177 -5.91 9.49 -8.75
CA SER A 177 -6.50 8.48 -7.86
C SER A 177 -6.01 8.64 -6.42
N TRP A 178 -6.93 8.98 -5.51
CA TRP A 178 -6.61 9.24 -4.12
C TRP A 178 -6.00 7.99 -3.45
N PHE A 179 -6.54 6.81 -3.74
CA PHE A 179 -6.10 5.55 -3.16
C PHE A 179 -4.72 5.14 -3.70
N ASN A 180 -4.46 5.37 -4.99
CA ASN A 180 -3.13 5.15 -5.55
C ASN A 180 -2.11 6.13 -4.94
N PHE A 181 -2.49 7.40 -4.74
CA PHE A 181 -1.67 8.40 -4.04
C PHE A 181 -1.37 7.98 -2.59
N PHE A 182 -2.36 7.45 -1.89
CA PHE A 182 -2.27 7.06 -0.50
C PHE A 182 -1.53 5.73 -0.24
N CYS A 183 -1.74 4.69 -1.07
CA CYS A 183 -1.18 3.36 -0.82
C CYS A 183 0.19 3.13 -1.47
N SER A 184 0.46 3.70 -2.66
CA SER A 184 1.64 3.33 -3.47
C SER A 184 2.99 3.53 -2.76
N ILE A 185 3.10 4.52 -1.87
CA ILE A 185 4.33 4.87 -1.15
C ILE A 185 4.46 4.17 0.21
N ARG A 186 3.41 3.46 0.65
CA ARG A 186 3.40 2.80 1.96
C ARG A 186 4.18 1.49 1.89
N MET A 187 4.76 1.10 3.02
CA MET A 187 5.63 -0.09 3.16
C MET A 187 4.82 -1.38 3.25
N LEU A 188 3.77 -1.49 2.43
CA LEU A 188 2.91 -2.67 2.32
C LEU A 188 3.44 -3.58 1.21
N SER A 189 3.41 -4.88 1.44
CA SER A 189 3.72 -5.84 0.37
C SER A 189 2.73 -5.75 -0.79
N ASN A 190 1.47 -5.34 -0.56
CA ASN A 190 0.51 -5.05 -1.63
C ASN A 190 0.96 -3.93 -2.57
N SER A 191 1.73 -2.95 -2.08
CA SER A 191 2.18 -1.83 -2.90
C SER A 191 3.21 -2.29 -3.93
N ILE A 192 4.20 -3.08 -3.49
CA ILE A 192 5.18 -3.71 -4.39
C ILE A 192 4.49 -4.73 -5.28
N GLU A 193 3.59 -5.54 -4.75
CA GLU A 193 2.78 -6.50 -5.51
C GLU A 193 2.05 -5.81 -6.67
N THR A 194 1.42 -4.65 -6.42
CA THR A 194 0.70 -3.88 -7.44
C THR A 194 1.63 -3.40 -8.56
N VAL A 195 2.80 -2.87 -8.20
CA VAL A 195 3.81 -2.41 -9.14
C VAL A 195 4.34 -3.59 -9.98
N LEU A 196 4.83 -4.64 -9.33
CA LEU A 196 5.42 -5.79 -10.00
C LEU A 196 4.39 -6.53 -10.87
N THR A 197 3.14 -6.65 -10.42
CA THR A 197 2.05 -7.23 -11.23
C THR A 197 1.81 -6.39 -12.48
N THR A 198 1.80 -5.06 -12.37
CA THR A 198 1.63 -4.18 -13.53
C THR A 198 2.80 -4.27 -14.51
N VAL A 199 4.04 -4.30 -14.01
CA VAL A 199 5.24 -4.46 -14.83
C VAL A 199 5.23 -5.82 -15.54
N ALA A 200 4.87 -6.89 -14.83
CA ALA A 200 4.74 -8.22 -15.39
C ALA A 200 3.64 -8.26 -16.46
N LEU A 201 2.46 -7.69 -16.21
CA LEU A 201 1.39 -7.56 -17.20
C LEU A 201 1.83 -6.80 -18.46
N TYR A 202 2.72 -5.82 -18.35
CA TYR A 202 3.30 -5.16 -19.52
C TYR A 202 4.18 -6.09 -20.37
N TYR A 203 5.01 -6.92 -19.73
CA TYR A 203 5.86 -7.89 -20.43
C TYR A 203 5.12 -9.15 -20.88
N TRP A 204 3.94 -9.40 -20.35
CA TRP A 204 3.07 -10.48 -20.79
C TRP A 204 2.78 -10.38 -22.31
N PRO A 205 2.69 -11.53 -23.02
CA PRO A 205 2.50 -11.58 -24.47
C PRO A 205 1.10 -11.13 -24.94
N TRP A 206 0.81 -9.84 -24.80
CA TRP A 206 -0.34 -9.18 -25.40
C TRP A 206 -0.04 -8.64 -26.80
N PRO A 207 -0.96 -8.73 -27.77
CA PRO A 207 -2.19 -9.54 -27.75
C PRO A 207 -1.95 -11.03 -28.10
N SER A 208 -0.80 -11.32 -28.69
CA SER A 208 -0.34 -12.64 -29.09
C SER A 208 1.07 -12.91 -28.57
N PHE A 209 1.45 -14.20 -28.57
CA PHE A 209 2.80 -14.61 -28.26
C PHE A 209 3.80 -13.98 -29.23
N SER A 210 4.81 -13.32 -28.68
CA SER A 210 5.82 -12.60 -29.45
C SER A 210 7.20 -13.21 -29.23
N ASN A 211 7.69 -13.24 -27.98
CA ASN A 211 9.04 -13.69 -27.66
C ASN A 211 9.09 -14.38 -26.29
N PHE A 212 9.90 -15.45 -26.19
CA PHE A 212 10.23 -16.11 -24.93
C PHE A 212 10.97 -15.20 -23.95
N MET A 213 11.79 -14.25 -24.42
CA MET A 213 12.52 -13.35 -23.52
C MET A 213 11.57 -12.48 -22.70
N THR A 214 10.56 -11.87 -23.33
CA THR A 214 9.55 -11.07 -22.64
C THR A 214 8.66 -11.92 -21.74
N LEU A 215 8.34 -13.15 -22.17
CA LEU A 215 7.61 -14.09 -21.33
C LEU A 215 8.42 -14.45 -20.07
N ARG A 216 9.73 -14.75 -20.20
CA ARG A 216 10.60 -15.05 -19.05
C ARG A 216 10.64 -13.89 -18.07
N ILE A 217 10.80 -12.65 -18.55
CA ILE A 217 10.75 -11.46 -17.69
C ILE A 217 9.42 -11.40 -16.93
N SER A 218 8.29 -11.59 -17.63
CA SER A 218 6.98 -11.59 -16.99
C SER A 218 6.81 -12.71 -15.97
N LEU A 219 7.26 -13.93 -16.28
CA LEU A 219 7.17 -15.08 -15.38
C LEU A 219 8.07 -14.93 -14.15
N THR A 220 9.27 -14.35 -14.31
CA THR A 220 10.16 -14.04 -13.19
C THR A 220 9.54 -13.01 -12.26
N LEU A 221 8.96 -11.94 -12.81
CA LEU A 221 8.26 -10.92 -12.01
C LEU A 221 7.01 -11.50 -11.33
N ALA A 222 6.26 -12.35 -12.03
CA ALA A 222 5.13 -13.10 -11.48
C ALA A 222 5.54 -14.00 -10.31
N ALA A 223 6.67 -14.71 -10.44
CA ALA A 223 7.19 -15.56 -9.39
C ALA A 223 7.63 -14.74 -8.16
N ILE A 224 8.30 -13.60 -8.35
CA ILE A 224 8.65 -12.67 -7.26
C ILE A 224 7.37 -12.14 -6.58
N CYS A 225 6.34 -11.80 -7.35
CA CYS A 225 5.02 -11.43 -6.82
C CYS A 225 4.43 -12.54 -5.93
N CYS A 226 4.47 -13.80 -6.37
CA CYS A 226 3.98 -14.93 -5.59
C CYS A 226 4.82 -15.20 -4.32
N ILE A 227 6.12 -14.91 -4.34
CA ILE A 227 6.99 -14.97 -3.15
C ILE A 227 6.54 -13.93 -2.13
N LEU A 228 6.36 -12.68 -2.56
CA LEU A 228 5.96 -11.58 -1.68
C LEU A 228 4.53 -11.76 -1.17
N ARG A 229 3.63 -12.29 -2.01
CA ARG A 229 2.20 -12.48 -1.77
C ARG A 229 1.73 -13.78 -2.47
N PRO A 230 1.62 -14.91 -1.74
CA PRO A 230 1.19 -16.19 -2.32
C PRO A 230 -0.17 -16.14 -3.03
N THR A 231 -1.05 -15.22 -2.62
CA THR A 231 -2.37 -14.99 -3.24
C THR A 231 -2.30 -14.55 -4.71
N ASN A 232 -1.17 -13.99 -5.16
CA ASN A 232 -0.97 -13.58 -6.55
C ASN A 232 -0.90 -14.78 -7.51
N VAL A 233 -0.77 -16.01 -6.99
CA VAL A 233 -0.87 -17.24 -7.79
C VAL A 233 -2.20 -17.34 -8.55
N ILE A 234 -3.28 -16.74 -8.03
CA ILE A 234 -4.60 -16.71 -8.69
C ILE A 234 -4.53 -15.92 -10.00
N VAL A 235 -3.83 -14.78 -10.00
CA VAL A 235 -3.64 -13.93 -11.19
C VAL A 235 -2.89 -14.69 -12.27
N TRP A 236 -1.73 -15.23 -11.91
CA TRP A 236 -0.83 -15.88 -12.86
C TRP A 236 -1.30 -17.27 -13.28
N GLY A 237 -2.02 -17.98 -12.43
CA GLY A 237 -2.70 -19.23 -12.78
C GLY A 237 -3.73 -19.00 -13.86
N PHE A 238 -4.61 -18.01 -13.69
CA PHE A 238 -5.62 -17.65 -14.70
C PHE A 238 -4.99 -17.25 -16.04
N LEU A 239 -4.03 -16.33 -16.01
CA LEU A 239 -3.34 -15.86 -17.22
C LEU A 239 -2.53 -16.98 -17.89
N GLY A 240 -1.82 -17.79 -17.11
CA GLY A 240 -1.03 -18.91 -17.59
C GLY A 240 -1.87 -19.97 -18.28
N ILE A 241 -2.99 -20.37 -17.69
CA ILE A 241 -3.94 -21.31 -18.30
C ILE A 241 -4.46 -20.74 -19.64
N GLN A 242 -4.82 -19.46 -19.67
CA GLN A 242 -5.30 -18.83 -20.90
C GLN A 242 -4.22 -18.75 -21.99
N LEU A 243 -2.97 -18.49 -21.61
CA LEU A 243 -1.84 -18.50 -22.54
C LEU A 243 -1.64 -19.89 -23.14
N LEU A 244 -1.58 -20.93 -22.30
CA LEU A 244 -1.43 -22.32 -22.75
C LEU A 244 -2.55 -22.74 -23.71
N TRP A 245 -3.79 -22.30 -23.48
CA TRP A 245 -4.90 -22.58 -24.40
C TRP A 245 -4.75 -21.88 -25.75
N LYS A 246 -4.24 -20.64 -25.78
CA LYS A 246 -4.08 -19.87 -27.02
C LYS A 246 -2.85 -20.27 -27.83
N THR A 247 -1.77 -20.70 -27.19
CA THR A 247 -0.46 -20.93 -27.84
C THR A 247 -0.04 -22.39 -27.76
N ARG A 248 -0.87 -23.29 -28.32
CA ARG A 248 -0.63 -24.74 -28.27
C ARG A 248 0.69 -25.18 -28.91
N GLU A 249 1.14 -24.48 -29.94
CA GLU A 249 2.38 -24.77 -30.66
C GLU A 249 3.63 -24.68 -29.77
N HIS A 250 3.61 -23.80 -28.76
CA HIS A 250 4.72 -23.57 -27.85
C HIS A 250 4.47 -24.11 -26.43
N LEU A 251 3.45 -24.95 -26.25
CA LEU A 251 2.97 -25.43 -24.95
C LEU A 251 4.10 -26.02 -24.09
N ILE A 252 4.88 -26.95 -24.64
CA ILE A 252 5.99 -27.59 -23.92
C ILE A 252 7.03 -26.55 -23.49
N SER A 253 7.40 -25.63 -24.40
CA SER A 253 8.38 -24.58 -24.09
C SER A 253 7.88 -23.65 -22.99
N ILE A 254 6.62 -23.23 -23.02
CA ILE A 254 6.03 -22.37 -21.98
C ILE A 254 6.00 -23.07 -20.63
N ILE A 255 5.64 -24.36 -20.59
CA ILE A 255 5.64 -25.17 -19.38
C ILE A 255 7.05 -25.29 -18.82
N LEU A 256 8.05 -25.63 -19.64
CA LEU A 256 9.44 -25.76 -19.19
C LEU A 256 10.01 -24.46 -18.64
N ASN A 257 9.75 -23.32 -19.30
CA ASN A 257 10.18 -22.00 -18.80
C ASN A 257 9.50 -21.67 -17.46
N THR A 258 8.19 -21.94 -17.36
CA THR A 258 7.44 -21.73 -16.12
C THR A 258 7.98 -22.60 -14.98
N LEU A 259 8.17 -23.91 -15.23
CA LEU A 259 8.72 -24.85 -14.24
C LEU A 259 10.11 -24.43 -13.78
N PHE A 260 11.00 -24.07 -14.71
CA PHE A 260 12.35 -23.62 -14.38
C PHE A 260 12.34 -22.40 -13.46
N ILE A 261 11.53 -21.39 -13.78
CA ILE A 261 11.41 -20.16 -12.97
C ILE A 261 10.78 -20.48 -11.61
N THR A 262 9.75 -21.31 -11.57
CA THR A 262 9.08 -21.73 -10.33
C THR A 262 10.02 -22.49 -9.40
N ILE A 263 10.85 -23.40 -9.93
CA ILE A 263 11.85 -24.12 -9.13
C ILE A 263 12.83 -23.14 -8.51
N ILE A 264 13.38 -22.21 -9.29
CA ILE A 264 14.29 -21.17 -8.77
C ILE A 264 13.61 -20.34 -7.69
N ALA A 265 12.35 -19.92 -7.91
CA ALA A 265 11.60 -19.11 -6.97
C ALA A 265 11.34 -19.85 -5.65
N ILE A 266 10.92 -21.12 -5.70
CA ILE A 266 10.69 -21.97 -4.52
C ILE A 266 12.01 -22.22 -3.78
N SER A 267 13.09 -22.54 -4.49
CA SER A 267 14.40 -22.70 -3.87
C SER A 267 14.89 -21.42 -3.19
N THR A 268 14.64 -20.26 -3.81
CA THR A 268 15.02 -18.95 -3.26
C THR A 268 14.24 -18.64 -1.99
N ILE A 269 12.91 -18.78 -1.97
CA ILE A 269 12.11 -18.48 -0.78
C ILE A 269 12.42 -19.43 0.37
N VAL A 270 12.58 -20.73 0.10
CA VAL A 270 12.96 -21.73 1.12
C VAL A 270 14.34 -21.40 1.69
N LEU A 271 15.31 -21.06 0.84
CA LEU A 271 16.65 -20.70 1.30
C LEU A 271 16.62 -19.43 2.16
N VAL A 272 15.93 -18.40 1.69
CA VAL A 272 15.79 -17.11 2.41
C VAL A 272 15.13 -17.34 3.77
N ASP A 273 14.00 -18.03 3.82
CA ASP A 273 13.29 -18.28 5.08
C ASP A 273 14.08 -19.23 6.00
N TYR A 274 14.82 -20.19 5.45
CA TYR A 274 15.75 -21.04 6.22
C TYR A 274 16.81 -20.23 6.97
N THR A 275 17.38 -19.19 6.33
CA THR A 275 18.39 -18.34 6.99
C THR A 275 17.86 -17.59 8.21
N PHE A 276 16.55 -17.34 8.26
CA PHE A 276 15.91 -16.64 9.36
C PHE A 276 15.36 -17.57 10.43
N TYR A 277 14.66 -18.62 10.03
CA TYR A 277 14.01 -19.55 10.96
C TYR A 277 14.97 -20.63 11.50
N GLY A 278 16.11 -20.85 10.85
CA GLY A 278 17.08 -21.90 11.22
C GLY A 278 16.63 -23.33 10.87
N GLU A 279 15.43 -23.49 10.31
CA GLU A 279 14.86 -24.76 9.89
C GLU A 279 14.19 -24.61 8.52
N ILE A 280 14.04 -25.72 7.79
CA ILE A 280 13.45 -25.71 6.45
C ILE A 280 11.94 -25.55 6.60
N VAL A 281 11.43 -24.37 6.23
CA VAL A 281 10.00 -24.06 6.24
C VAL A 281 9.57 -23.60 4.86
N PHE A 282 8.45 -24.13 4.39
CA PHE A 282 7.76 -23.57 3.24
C PHE A 282 6.57 -22.73 3.70
N VAL A 283 6.86 -21.46 4.00
CA VAL A 283 5.94 -20.50 4.59
C VAL A 283 4.56 -20.44 3.91
N PRO A 284 4.44 -20.47 2.56
CA PRO A 284 3.12 -20.39 1.92
C PRO A 284 2.16 -21.52 2.34
N ILE A 285 2.67 -22.74 2.62
CA ILE A 285 1.84 -23.85 3.11
C ILE A 285 1.44 -23.60 4.57
N ASN A 286 2.36 -23.15 5.43
CA ASN A 286 2.04 -22.80 6.82
C ASN A 286 1.00 -21.70 6.89
N PHE A 287 1.14 -20.66 6.06
CA PHE A 287 0.16 -19.58 5.96
C PHE A 287 -1.25 -20.11 5.61
N LEU A 288 -1.35 -21.02 4.64
CA LEU A 288 -2.64 -21.64 4.26
C LEU A 288 -3.19 -22.50 5.41
N TYR A 289 -2.35 -23.29 6.05
CA TYR A 289 -2.75 -24.13 7.18
C TYR A 289 -3.32 -23.29 8.33
N VAL A 290 -2.59 -22.26 8.76
CA VAL A 290 -2.99 -21.44 9.91
C VAL A 290 -4.16 -20.52 9.59
N ASN A 291 -4.14 -19.81 8.46
CA ASN A 291 -5.16 -18.78 8.20
C ASN A 291 -6.44 -19.31 7.56
N VAL A 292 -6.35 -20.39 6.78
CA VAL A 292 -7.49 -20.97 6.05
C VAL A 292 -8.02 -22.22 6.73
N ILE A 293 -7.15 -23.13 7.16
CA ILE A 293 -7.60 -24.40 7.79
C ILE A 293 -7.94 -24.17 9.27
N GLN A 294 -7.07 -23.50 10.03
CA GLN A 294 -7.34 -23.18 11.45
C GLN A 294 -8.18 -21.92 11.64
N SER A 295 -8.52 -21.20 10.56
CA SER A 295 -9.41 -20.03 10.57
C SER A 295 -9.00 -18.90 11.52
N ILE A 296 -7.71 -18.77 11.86
CA ILE A 296 -7.21 -17.67 12.73
C ILE A 296 -7.54 -16.30 12.15
N SER A 297 -7.70 -16.20 10.82
CA SER A 297 -8.12 -14.95 10.17
C SER A 297 -9.48 -14.41 10.64
N LEU A 298 -10.37 -15.24 11.22
CA LEU A 298 -11.64 -14.79 11.83
C LEU A 298 -11.44 -13.92 13.07
N PHE A 299 -10.33 -14.12 13.79
CA PHE A 299 -9.97 -13.34 14.99
C PHE A 299 -9.82 -11.85 14.67
N TYR A 300 -9.45 -11.50 13.44
CA TYR A 300 -9.27 -10.12 12.98
C TYR A 300 -10.54 -9.53 12.35
N GLY A 301 -11.69 -10.15 12.57
CA GLY A 301 -12.99 -9.69 12.10
C GLY A 301 -13.43 -10.30 10.76
N SER A 302 -14.73 -10.23 10.50
CA SER A 302 -15.37 -10.79 9.31
C SER A 302 -16.24 -9.78 8.58
N HIS A 303 -16.34 -9.96 7.26
CA HIS A 303 -17.15 -9.11 6.39
C HIS A 303 -18.04 -9.96 5.48
N PRO A 304 -19.23 -9.47 5.08
CA PRO A 304 -20.13 -10.20 4.20
C PRO A 304 -19.48 -10.46 2.83
N TRP A 305 -19.93 -11.49 2.12
CA TRP A 305 -19.36 -11.90 0.83
C TRP A 305 -19.37 -10.76 -0.21
N HIS A 306 -20.41 -9.92 -0.22
CA HIS A 306 -20.55 -8.82 -1.18
C HIS A 306 -19.70 -7.58 -0.84
N TRP A 307 -18.92 -7.59 0.24
CA TRP A 307 -18.21 -6.41 0.75
C TRP A 307 -17.27 -5.79 -0.30
N TYR A 308 -16.53 -6.59 -1.08
CA TYR A 308 -15.66 -6.02 -2.13
C TYR A 308 -16.44 -5.32 -3.24
N LEU A 309 -17.64 -5.81 -3.59
CA LEU A 309 -18.49 -5.17 -4.60
C LEU A 309 -19.17 -3.91 -4.06
N SER A 310 -19.69 -3.99 -2.84
CA SER A 310 -20.49 -2.93 -2.21
C SER A 310 -19.66 -1.81 -1.57
N GLN A 311 -18.47 -2.12 -1.05
CA GLN A 311 -17.62 -1.18 -0.32
C GLN A 311 -16.20 -1.13 -0.90
N GLY A 312 -15.57 -2.28 -1.15
CA GLY A 312 -14.17 -2.37 -1.60
C GLY A 312 -13.87 -1.56 -2.87
N ILE A 313 -14.48 -1.95 -4.00
CA ILE A 313 -14.30 -1.29 -5.30
C ILE A 313 -14.75 0.18 -5.25
N PRO A 314 -15.96 0.51 -4.73
CA PRO A 314 -16.37 1.91 -4.62
C PRO A 314 -15.41 2.77 -3.81
N PHE A 315 -14.83 2.24 -2.73
CA PHE A 315 -13.87 2.98 -1.91
C PHE A 315 -12.58 3.28 -2.65
N ILE A 316 -11.91 2.27 -3.21
CA ILE A 316 -10.59 2.46 -3.86
C ILE A 316 -10.68 3.24 -5.18
N THR A 317 -11.84 3.25 -5.82
CA THR A 317 -12.06 3.94 -7.11
C THR A 317 -12.78 5.28 -6.97
N THR A 318 -13.60 5.46 -5.93
CA THR A 318 -14.35 6.69 -5.63
C THR A 318 -15.04 7.25 -6.88
N THR A 319 -14.75 8.49 -7.30
CA THR A 319 -15.40 9.11 -8.45
C THR A 319 -14.87 8.62 -9.80
N LEU A 320 -13.84 7.77 -9.83
CA LEU A 320 -13.44 7.07 -11.05
C LEU A 320 -14.40 5.92 -11.37
N LEU A 321 -15.17 5.40 -10.40
CA LEU A 321 -16.03 4.23 -10.57
C LEU A 321 -16.97 4.32 -11.79
N PRO A 322 -17.75 5.42 -11.99
CA PRO A 322 -18.63 5.50 -13.16
C PRO A 322 -17.88 5.42 -14.49
N PHE A 323 -16.68 6.00 -14.57
CA PHE A 323 -15.85 5.96 -15.77
C PHE A 323 -15.26 4.57 -16.01
N ILE A 324 -14.92 3.84 -14.95
CA ILE A 324 -14.46 2.45 -15.03
C ILE A 324 -15.58 1.57 -15.59
N LEU A 325 -16.78 1.64 -15.01
CA LEU A 325 -17.94 0.85 -15.43
C LEU A 325 -18.34 1.16 -16.87
N LYS A 326 -18.39 2.45 -17.22
CA LYS A 326 -18.68 2.88 -18.60
C LYS A 326 -17.58 2.44 -19.57
N GLY A 327 -16.30 2.53 -19.17
CA GLY A 327 -15.18 2.05 -19.96
C GLY A 327 -15.26 0.55 -20.24
N ILE A 328 -15.57 -0.26 -19.22
CA ILE A 328 -15.82 -1.71 -19.37
C ILE A 328 -16.96 -1.94 -20.38
N TYR A 329 -18.10 -1.26 -20.21
CA TYR A 329 -19.23 -1.37 -21.12
C TYR A 329 -18.85 -1.01 -22.56
N ASP A 330 -18.11 0.09 -22.76
CA ASP A 330 -17.70 0.54 -24.09
C ASP A 330 -16.69 -0.43 -24.72
N ILE A 331 -15.73 -0.97 -23.96
CA ILE A 331 -14.77 -1.99 -24.43
C ILE A 331 -15.48 -3.25 -24.95
N TYR A 332 -16.61 -3.64 -24.35
CA TYR A 332 -17.38 -4.80 -24.80
C TYR A 332 -18.21 -4.54 -26.06
N ASN A 333 -18.68 -3.30 -26.25
CA ASN A 333 -19.56 -2.92 -27.34
C ASN A 333 -18.84 -2.26 -28.53
N ASP A 334 -17.61 -1.79 -28.33
CA ASP A 334 -16.85 -1.13 -29.37
C ASP A 334 -16.42 -2.15 -30.44
N LYS A 335 -16.78 -1.83 -31.69
CA LYS A 335 -16.45 -2.60 -32.89
C LYS A 335 -15.27 -2.00 -33.66
N LYS A 336 -14.74 -0.85 -33.22
CA LYS A 336 -13.77 -0.04 -33.98
C LYS A 336 -12.32 -0.46 -33.80
N PHE A 337 -11.93 -1.11 -32.70
CA PHE A 337 -10.54 -1.57 -32.52
C PHE A 337 -10.32 -3.00 -33.04
N PRO A 338 -9.06 -3.37 -33.37
CA PRO A 338 -8.73 -4.72 -33.79
C PRO A 338 -9.18 -5.74 -32.74
N SER A 339 -9.87 -6.79 -33.20
CA SER A 339 -10.45 -7.86 -32.35
C SER A 339 -9.45 -8.42 -31.32
N TYR A 340 -8.17 -8.55 -31.71
CA TYR A 340 -7.11 -9.10 -30.85
C TYR A 340 -6.80 -8.25 -29.60
N HIS A 341 -6.77 -6.91 -29.72
CA HIS A 341 -6.50 -6.03 -28.58
C HIS A 341 -7.67 -6.01 -27.59
N HIS A 342 -8.91 -6.04 -28.10
CA HIS A 342 -10.10 -6.17 -27.27
C HIS A 342 -10.10 -7.46 -26.46
N GLN A 343 -9.64 -8.58 -27.04
CA GLN A 343 -9.60 -9.85 -26.32
C GLN A 343 -8.62 -9.84 -25.14
N SER A 344 -7.48 -9.15 -25.27
CA SER A 344 -6.54 -8.96 -24.16
C SER A 344 -7.17 -8.16 -23.02
N VAL A 345 -7.84 -7.06 -23.32
CA VAL A 345 -8.50 -6.24 -22.28
C VAL A 345 -9.66 -6.98 -21.63
N LYS A 346 -10.48 -7.70 -22.42
CA LYS A 346 -11.55 -8.56 -21.90
C LYS A 346 -11.01 -9.62 -20.94
N THR A 347 -9.82 -10.17 -21.23
CA THR A 347 -9.13 -11.09 -20.31
C THR A 347 -8.81 -10.41 -18.98
N LEU A 348 -8.27 -9.19 -19.01
CA LEU A 348 -7.96 -8.44 -17.78
C LEU A 348 -9.22 -8.06 -16.99
N ILE A 349 -10.36 -7.84 -17.65
CA ILE A 349 -11.65 -7.63 -16.97
C ILE A 349 -12.12 -8.92 -16.29
N TRP A 350 -12.02 -10.06 -16.98
CA TRP A 350 -12.30 -11.38 -16.36
C TRP A 350 -11.37 -11.68 -15.18
N LEU A 351 -10.11 -11.26 -15.25
CA LEU A 351 -9.17 -11.35 -14.13
C LEU A 351 -9.67 -10.54 -12.91
N ILE A 352 -10.17 -9.31 -13.11
CA ILE A 352 -10.77 -8.52 -12.02
C ILE A 352 -11.95 -9.30 -11.40
N ILE A 353 -12.85 -9.82 -12.23
CA ILE A 353 -14.03 -10.57 -11.76
C ILE A 353 -13.60 -11.80 -10.96
N LEU A 354 -12.64 -12.58 -11.46
CA LEU A 354 -12.13 -13.76 -10.78
C LEU A 354 -11.52 -13.41 -9.41
N MET A 355 -10.68 -12.38 -9.36
CA MET A 355 -10.03 -11.96 -8.12
C MET A 355 -11.04 -11.47 -7.08
N ILE A 356 -12.03 -10.68 -7.50
CA ILE A 356 -13.10 -10.22 -6.62
C ILE A 356 -13.93 -11.40 -6.13
N PHE A 357 -14.28 -12.35 -7.00
CA PHE A 357 -14.99 -13.55 -6.60
C PHE A 357 -14.20 -14.38 -5.58
N SER A 358 -12.94 -14.70 -5.89
CA SER A 358 -12.06 -15.49 -5.01
C SER A 358 -11.87 -14.84 -3.64
N TYR A 359 -11.61 -13.53 -3.57
CA TYR A 359 -11.45 -12.84 -2.29
C TYR A 359 -12.78 -12.62 -1.55
N SER A 360 -13.91 -12.60 -2.25
CA SER A 360 -15.23 -12.52 -1.61
C SER A 360 -15.58 -13.77 -0.79
N LEU A 361 -14.97 -14.92 -1.12
CA LEU A 361 -15.10 -16.18 -0.37
C LEU A 361 -14.38 -16.16 0.98
N LEU A 362 -13.41 -15.27 1.16
CA LEU A 362 -12.67 -15.15 2.42
C LEU A 362 -13.47 -14.32 3.43
N SER A 363 -13.54 -14.77 4.68
CA SER A 363 -14.27 -14.04 5.74
C SER A 363 -13.66 -12.68 6.04
N HIS A 364 -12.34 -12.62 6.22
CA HIS A 364 -11.59 -11.39 6.45
C HIS A 364 -11.28 -10.68 5.12
N LYS A 365 -11.46 -9.37 5.07
CA LYS A 365 -11.35 -8.56 3.84
C LYS A 365 -10.72 -7.22 4.14
N GLU A 366 -9.90 -6.71 3.22
CA GLU A 366 -9.25 -5.42 3.36
C GLU A 366 -9.14 -4.69 2.02
N PHE A 367 -9.23 -3.36 2.03
CA PHE A 367 -9.13 -2.54 0.81
C PHE A 367 -7.82 -2.76 0.05
N ARG A 368 -6.70 -2.96 0.76
CA ARG A 368 -5.37 -3.15 0.15
C ARG A 368 -5.22 -4.47 -0.58
N PHE A 369 -6.01 -5.51 -0.27
CA PHE A 369 -5.91 -6.81 -0.95
C PHE A 369 -6.30 -6.72 -2.43
N ILE A 370 -7.24 -5.83 -2.77
CA ILE A 370 -7.65 -5.60 -4.17
C ILE A 370 -6.89 -4.46 -4.85
N TYR A 371 -5.90 -3.86 -4.18
CA TYR A 371 -5.07 -2.79 -4.75
C TYR A 371 -4.34 -3.21 -6.05
N PRO A 372 -3.84 -4.45 -6.21
CA PRO A 372 -3.23 -4.90 -7.47
C PRO A 372 -4.15 -4.84 -8.69
N LEU A 373 -5.47 -4.75 -8.50
CA LEU A 373 -6.45 -4.62 -9.58
C LEU A 373 -6.60 -3.17 -10.07
N LEU A 374 -6.21 -2.18 -9.25
CA LEU A 374 -6.44 -0.77 -9.51
C LEU A 374 -5.82 -0.28 -10.83
N PRO A 375 -4.58 -0.65 -11.21
CA PRO A 375 -4.01 -0.25 -12.50
C PRO A 375 -4.87 -0.69 -13.70
N ILE A 376 -5.44 -1.91 -13.67
CA ILE A 376 -6.33 -2.41 -14.72
C ILE A 376 -7.64 -1.62 -14.75
N MET A 377 -8.23 -1.35 -13.58
CA MET A 377 -9.45 -0.54 -13.47
C MET A 377 -9.23 0.89 -14.01
N ILE A 378 -8.11 1.52 -13.66
CA ILE A 378 -7.75 2.86 -14.12
C ILE A 378 -7.51 2.90 -15.64
N ILE A 379 -7.02 1.82 -16.24
CA ILE A 379 -6.94 1.69 -17.72
C ILE A 379 -8.33 1.78 -18.35
N CYS A 380 -9.34 1.09 -17.79
CA CYS A 380 -10.72 1.19 -18.25
C CYS A 380 -11.29 2.62 -18.11
N ALA A 381 -11.00 3.30 -17.01
CA ALA A 381 -11.37 4.71 -16.83
C ALA A 381 -10.73 5.61 -17.88
N GLY A 382 -9.43 5.43 -18.16
CA GLY A 382 -8.69 6.19 -19.16
C GLY A 382 -9.25 6.02 -20.58
N TYR A 383 -9.69 4.80 -20.92
CA TYR A 383 -10.40 4.54 -22.19
C TYR A 383 -11.72 5.31 -22.29
N CYS A 384 -12.55 5.29 -21.24
CA CYS A 384 -13.80 6.05 -21.19
C CYS A 384 -13.56 7.56 -21.36
N LEU A 385 -12.60 8.12 -20.60
CA LEU A 385 -12.28 9.55 -20.67
C LEU A 385 -11.76 9.97 -22.05
N ARG A 386 -10.97 9.10 -22.71
CA ARG A 386 -10.58 9.32 -24.11
C ARG A 386 -11.80 9.45 -25.00
N GLU A 387 -12.72 8.49 -24.98
CA GLU A 387 -13.91 8.52 -25.85
C GLU A 387 -14.77 9.75 -25.57
N ILE A 388 -14.93 10.14 -24.31
CA ILE A 388 -15.63 11.37 -23.93
C ILE A 388 -14.90 12.60 -24.52
N SER A 389 -13.57 12.65 -24.44
CA SER A 389 -12.78 13.77 -24.95
C SER A 389 -12.84 13.92 -26.48
N LEU A 390 -13.10 12.83 -27.19
CA LEU A 390 -13.26 12.84 -28.65
C LEU A 390 -14.70 13.18 -29.07
N LYS A 391 -15.69 12.75 -28.29
CA LYS A 391 -17.11 12.90 -28.63
C LYS A 391 -17.73 14.22 -28.18
N TYR A 392 -17.28 14.77 -27.06
CA TYR A 392 -17.88 15.96 -26.44
C TYR A 392 -16.99 17.19 -26.60
N GLN A 393 -17.60 18.38 -26.43
CA GLN A 393 -16.87 19.65 -26.46
C GLN A 393 -15.81 19.72 -25.36
N LYS A 394 -14.69 20.41 -25.63
CA LYS A 394 -13.58 20.62 -24.68
C LYS A 394 -14.04 21.13 -23.30
N LYS A 395 -15.11 21.92 -23.24
CA LYS A 395 -15.70 22.42 -21.98
C LYS A 395 -16.18 21.28 -21.07
N MET A 396 -16.82 20.24 -21.61
CA MET A 396 -17.29 19.10 -20.83
C MET A 396 -16.12 18.28 -20.27
N SER A 397 -15.10 18.02 -21.08
CA SER A 397 -13.89 17.31 -20.62
C SER A 397 -13.17 18.08 -19.49
N ARG A 398 -13.12 19.41 -19.58
CA ARG A 398 -12.58 20.26 -18.49
C ARG A 398 -13.39 20.11 -17.20
N ILE A 399 -14.72 20.13 -17.27
CA ILE A 399 -15.59 19.94 -16.10
C ILE A 399 -15.34 18.58 -15.45
N ILE A 400 -15.22 17.51 -16.24
CA ILE A 400 -14.93 16.16 -15.73
C ILE A 400 -13.55 16.11 -15.04
N VAL A 401 -12.52 16.67 -15.66
CA VAL A 401 -11.17 16.75 -15.07
C VAL A 401 -11.20 17.50 -13.73
N ILE A 402 -11.84 18.67 -13.70
CA ILE A 402 -11.98 19.47 -12.48
C ILE A 402 -12.74 18.70 -11.41
N SER A 403 -13.84 18.03 -11.76
CA SER A 403 -14.62 17.20 -10.84
C SER A 403 -13.77 16.08 -10.23
N LEU A 404 -13.04 15.32 -11.05
CA LEU A 404 -12.15 14.26 -10.58
C LEU A 404 -11.05 14.77 -9.65
N ILE A 405 -10.48 15.94 -9.95
CA ILE A 405 -9.48 16.60 -9.12
C ILE A 405 -10.07 17.02 -7.77
N ILE A 406 -11.22 17.71 -7.78
CA ILE A 406 -11.87 18.23 -6.57
C ILE A 406 -12.32 17.09 -5.64
N THR A 407 -12.66 15.92 -6.17
CA THR A 407 -13.11 14.80 -5.33
C THR A 407 -11.96 13.94 -4.82
N ASN A 408 -10.90 13.73 -5.62
CA ASN A 408 -9.81 12.83 -5.22
C ASN A 408 -8.69 13.55 -4.47
N ILE A 409 -8.27 14.75 -4.90
CA ILE A 409 -7.10 15.41 -4.29
C ILE A 409 -7.34 15.77 -2.82
N PRO A 410 -8.49 16.36 -2.42
CA PRO A 410 -8.76 16.63 -1.00
C PRO A 410 -8.80 15.36 -0.15
N LEU A 411 -9.35 14.26 -0.69
CA LEU A 411 -9.37 12.97 0.01
C LEU A 411 -7.95 12.39 0.15
N ALA A 412 -7.14 12.47 -0.90
CA ALA A 412 -5.74 12.06 -0.88
C ALA A 412 -4.95 12.87 0.16
N PHE A 413 -5.19 14.19 0.22
CA PHE A 413 -4.59 15.08 1.21
C PHE A 413 -5.04 14.71 2.63
N TYR A 414 -6.34 14.56 2.88
CA TYR A 414 -6.83 14.20 4.20
C TYR A 414 -6.22 12.87 4.70
N ALA A 415 -6.21 11.84 3.84
CA ALA A 415 -5.70 10.53 4.18
C ALA A 415 -4.17 10.50 4.43
N ASN A 416 -3.38 11.34 3.74
CA ASN A 416 -1.92 11.35 3.89
C ASN A 416 -1.41 12.29 4.98
N PHE A 417 -2.18 13.32 5.36
CA PHE A 417 -1.68 14.41 6.21
C PHE A 417 -2.41 14.57 7.53
N ILE A 418 -3.64 14.07 7.65
CA ILE A 418 -4.53 14.38 8.79
C ILE A 418 -5.00 13.11 9.50
N HIS A 419 -5.58 12.15 8.77
CA HIS A 419 -6.23 10.97 9.37
C HIS A 419 -5.22 10.01 10.03
N GLN A 420 -5.46 9.58 11.27
CA GLN A 420 -4.57 8.70 12.04
C GLN A 420 -3.11 9.21 12.11
N ARG A 421 -2.94 10.50 12.38
CA ARG A 421 -1.61 11.13 12.45
C ARG A 421 -0.97 11.04 13.84
N GLY A 422 -1.77 11.11 14.90
CA GLY A 422 -1.30 11.20 16.29
C GLY A 422 -0.36 10.07 16.69
N VAL A 423 -0.62 8.86 16.21
CA VAL A 423 0.22 7.67 16.47
C VAL A 423 1.62 7.74 15.85
N VAL A 424 1.81 8.55 14.79
CA VAL A 424 3.13 8.81 14.20
C VAL A 424 3.80 9.99 14.90
N ASP A 425 3.04 11.05 15.17
CA ASP A 425 3.55 12.27 15.83
C ASP A 425 4.04 11.98 17.26
N VAL A 426 3.35 11.13 18.02
CA VAL A 426 3.80 10.73 19.37
C VAL A 426 5.14 9.99 19.34
N MET A 427 5.38 9.16 18.32
CA MET A 427 6.67 8.45 18.19
C MET A 427 7.80 9.41 17.84
N ASN A 428 7.53 10.42 17.01
CA ASN A 428 8.49 11.48 16.73
C ASN A 428 8.81 12.32 17.98
N TYR A 429 7.80 12.60 18.81
CA TYR A 429 7.99 13.27 20.09
C TYR A 429 8.85 12.44 21.04
N LEU A 430 8.49 11.18 21.26
CA LEU A 430 9.26 10.25 22.11
C LEU A 430 10.71 10.12 21.64
N ARG A 431 10.93 10.07 20.34
CA ARG A 431 12.28 10.04 19.74
C ARG A 431 13.10 11.28 20.12
N ASN A 432 12.50 12.46 20.13
CA ASN A 432 13.20 13.70 20.52
C ASN A 432 13.45 13.78 22.03
N GLU A 433 12.52 13.29 22.83
CA GLU A 433 12.69 13.21 24.29
C GLU A 433 13.76 12.17 24.67
N ALA A 434 13.86 11.05 23.95
CA ALA A 434 14.94 10.07 24.08
C ALA A 434 16.31 10.65 23.69
N ARG A 435 16.39 11.47 22.62
CA ARG A 435 17.62 12.23 22.28
C ARG A 435 18.06 13.19 23.36
N SER A 436 17.11 13.68 24.16
CA SER A 436 17.36 14.58 25.28
C SER A 436 17.56 13.83 26.60
N GLU A 437 17.64 12.50 26.56
CA GLU A 437 17.83 11.61 27.71
C GLU A 437 16.75 11.72 28.80
N LYS A 438 15.55 12.21 28.45
CA LYS A 438 14.43 12.33 29.40
C LYS A 438 13.60 11.06 29.53
N VAL A 439 13.59 10.23 28.49
CA VAL A 439 12.81 8.99 28.41
C VAL A 439 13.75 7.80 28.65
N HIS A 440 13.26 6.80 29.41
CA HIS A 440 14.02 5.61 29.78
C HIS A 440 13.22 4.33 29.52
N GLU A 441 11.93 4.36 29.81
CA GLU A 441 10.96 3.29 29.63
C GLU A 441 9.64 3.86 29.09
N ILE A 442 9.04 3.18 28.12
CA ILE A 442 7.79 3.60 27.50
C ILE A 442 6.77 2.46 27.55
N GLY A 443 5.59 2.73 28.06
CA GLY A 443 4.44 1.84 27.99
C GLY A 443 3.36 2.36 27.05
N PHE A 444 2.73 1.46 26.32
CA PHE A 444 1.61 1.77 25.44
C PHE A 444 0.34 1.07 25.94
N LEU A 445 -0.54 1.83 26.58
CA LEU A 445 -1.90 1.41 26.94
C LEU A 445 -2.87 1.87 25.84
N MET A 446 -2.81 1.16 24.73
CA MET A 446 -3.62 1.40 23.53
C MET A 446 -3.82 0.08 22.80
N PRO A 447 -4.72 -0.03 21.80
CA PRO A 447 -4.89 -1.28 21.08
C PRO A 447 -3.55 -1.70 20.45
N CYS A 448 -3.33 -3.01 20.34
CA CYS A 448 -2.09 -3.55 19.80
C CYS A 448 -1.74 -2.93 18.44
N ASN A 449 -0.44 -2.87 18.15
CA ASN A 449 0.07 -2.44 16.84
C ASN A 449 -0.48 -1.07 16.39
N SER A 450 -0.74 -0.14 17.32
CA SER A 450 -1.27 1.20 17.01
C SER A 450 -0.19 2.19 16.58
N THR A 451 1.07 1.97 16.95
CA THR A 451 2.19 2.85 16.60
C THR A 451 3.24 2.11 15.75
N PRO A 452 4.08 2.85 15.01
CA PRO A 452 5.26 2.30 14.32
C PRO A 452 6.38 1.72 15.19
N PHE A 453 6.30 1.84 16.52
CA PHE A 453 7.24 1.25 17.47
C PHE A 453 8.74 1.52 17.19
N TYR A 454 9.63 0.53 17.26
CA TYR A 454 11.08 0.74 17.12
C TYR A 454 11.50 1.21 15.73
N SER A 455 10.75 0.87 14.69
CA SER A 455 11.03 1.31 13.31
C SER A 455 11.02 2.84 13.15
N ASN A 456 10.26 3.55 13.99
CA ASN A 456 10.30 5.02 14.05
C ASN A 456 11.07 5.56 15.26
N PHE A 457 11.09 4.83 16.39
CA PHE A 457 11.76 5.30 17.60
C PHE A 457 13.29 5.21 17.48
N HIS A 458 13.81 4.07 17.00
CA HIS A 458 15.23 3.82 16.76
C HIS A 458 16.15 4.18 17.95
N PHE A 459 15.75 3.84 19.19
CA PHE A 459 16.59 3.88 20.39
C PHE A 459 16.47 2.57 21.18
N ASN A 460 17.57 2.13 21.77
CA ASN A 460 17.61 0.94 22.63
C ASN A 460 17.12 1.28 24.05
N LEU A 461 15.82 1.51 24.19
CA LEU A 461 15.16 1.72 25.47
C LEU A 461 14.04 0.70 25.64
N SER A 462 13.73 0.36 26.89
CA SER A 462 12.68 -0.62 27.18
C SER A 462 11.32 -0.05 26.75
N MET A 463 10.64 -0.74 25.84
CA MET A 463 9.29 -0.40 25.42
C MET A 463 8.39 -1.63 25.46
N TRP A 464 7.17 -1.47 25.96
CA TRP A 464 6.16 -2.52 25.99
C TRP A 464 4.78 -2.00 25.58
N TYR A 465 3.95 -2.88 25.02
CA TYR A 465 2.59 -2.56 24.59
C TYR A 465 1.66 -3.74 24.90
N LEU A 466 0.34 -3.49 24.86
CA LEU A 466 -0.68 -4.53 25.00
C LEU A 466 -0.72 -5.40 23.74
N THR A 467 -0.48 -6.71 23.86
CA THR A 467 -0.49 -7.63 22.72
C THR A 467 -1.92 -8.03 22.35
N CYS A 468 -2.08 -8.54 21.12
CA CYS A 468 -3.33 -9.11 20.62
C CYS A 468 -3.02 -10.43 19.91
N ASP A 469 -2.17 -11.24 20.53
CA ASP A 469 -1.76 -12.51 19.96
C ASP A 469 -2.98 -13.45 19.96
N PRO A 470 -3.24 -14.20 18.87
CA PRO A 470 -4.30 -15.20 18.85
C PRO A 470 -3.95 -16.35 19.80
N PRO A 471 -4.90 -17.24 20.13
CA PRO A 471 -4.61 -18.41 20.93
C PRO A 471 -3.64 -19.33 20.18
N LEU A 472 -2.35 -19.27 20.52
CA LEU A 472 -1.29 -20.03 19.88
C LEU A 472 -1.36 -21.50 20.32
N MET A 473 -1.69 -22.39 19.37
CA MET A 473 -1.53 -23.85 19.39
C MET A 473 -1.44 -24.53 20.78
N SER A 474 -2.47 -24.35 21.62
CA SER A 474 -2.82 -25.31 22.67
C SER A 474 -3.92 -26.26 22.16
N LYS A 475 -3.93 -27.51 22.65
CA LYS A 475 -4.65 -28.65 22.03
C LYS A 475 -6.18 -28.56 21.96
N GLU A 476 -6.80 -27.51 22.46
CA GLU A 476 -8.21 -27.19 22.22
C GLU A 476 -8.29 -25.66 22.08
N ILE A 477 -8.37 -25.17 20.84
CA ILE A 477 -8.43 -23.73 20.56
C ILE A 477 -9.90 -23.31 20.61
N ASP A 478 -10.35 -22.79 21.75
CA ASP A 478 -11.64 -22.12 21.84
C ASP A 478 -11.50 -20.67 21.36
N ILE A 479 -11.56 -20.49 20.04
CA ILE A 479 -11.46 -19.16 19.40
C ILE A 479 -12.61 -18.25 19.85
N GLU A 480 -13.78 -18.80 20.17
CA GLU A 480 -14.97 -18.02 20.51
C GLU A 480 -14.89 -17.41 21.91
N ASN A 481 -14.27 -18.11 22.86
CA ASN A 481 -14.12 -17.64 24.24
C ASN A 481 -12.74 -17.03 24.55
N TYR A 482 -11.80 -17.02 23.61
CA TYR A 482 -10.49 -16.42 23.80
C TYR A 482 -10.56 -14.89 23.83
N VAL A 483 -9.94 -14.28 24.84
CA VAL A 483 -9.80 -12.83 24.96
C VAL A 483 -8.32 -12.49 25.06
N ASP A 484 -7.79 -11.71 24.12
CA ASP A 484 -6.39 -11.31 24.13
C ASP A 484 -6.07 -10.26 25.20
N GLU A 485 -4.78 -9.97 25.41
CA GLU A 485 -4.33 -9.03 26.44
C GLU A 485 -4.94 -7.63 26.27
N ALA A 486 -4.99 -7.09 25.05
CA ALA A 486 -5.57 -5.78 24.81
C ALA A 486 -7.08 -5.79 25.12
N ASP A 487 -7.81 -6.81 24.67
CA ASP A 487 -9.25 -6.91 24.96
C ASP A 487 -9.54 -7.14 26.45
N GLN A 488 -8.72 -7.93 27.16
CA GLN A 488 -8.80 -8.06 28.63
C GLN A 488 -8.65 -6.71 29.32
N PHE A 489 -7.68 -5.90 28.89
CA PHE A 489 -7.48 -4.56 29.42
C PHE A 489 -8.67 -3.63 29.14
N TYR A 490 -9.17 -3.60 27.91
CA TYR A 490 -10.30 -2.72 27.54
C TYR A 490 -11.64 -3.14 28.16
N ASN A 491 -11.81 -4.41 28.51
CA ASN A 491 -13.01 -4.90 29.21
C ASN A 491 -13.07 -4.42 30.66
N ASN A 492 -11.93 -4.42 31.38
CA ASN A 492 -11.86 -3.89 32.74
C ASN A 492 -10.47 -3.29 33.05
N PRO A 493 -10.22 -2.03 32.67
CA PRO A 493 -8.90 -1.41 32.84
C PRO A 493 -8.43 -1.38 34.30
N HIS A 494 -9.35 -1.17 35.25
CA HIS A 494 -9.00 -1.07 36.67
C HIS A 494 -8.54 -2.40 37.26
N GLU A 495 -9.21 -3.49 36.93
CA GLU A 495 -8.84 -4.83 37.39
C GLU A 495 -7.56 -5.30 36.71
N PHE A 496 -7.42 -5.06 35.40
CA PHE A 496 -6.22 -5.39 34.66
C PHE A 496 -4.97 -4.74 35.26
N LEU A 497 -5.02 -3.43 35.54
CA LEU A 497 -3.87 -2.73 36.12
C LEU A 497 -3.53 -3.23 37.53
N LYS A 498 -4.52 -3.62 38.35
CA LYS A 498 -4.25 -4.18 39.68
C LYS A 498 -3.62 -5.58 39.63
N THR A 499 -4.00 -6.37 38.63
CA THR A 499 -3.55 -7.77 38.49
C THR A 499 -2.15 -7.85 37.87
N TYR A 500 -1.85 -7.00 36.89
CA TYR A 500 -0.65 -7.12 36.07
C TYR A 500 0.42 -6.05 36.32
N PHE A 501 0.16 -5.02 37.13
CA PHE A 501 1.15 -3.97 37.44
C PHE A 501 1.54 -3.95 38.92
N GLU A 502 2.73 -3.41 39.19
CA GLU A 502 3.20 -3.21 40.55
C GLU A 502 2.24 -2.29 41.35
N PRO A 503 2.01 -2.59 42.66
CA PRO A 503 1.17 -1.75 43.50
C PRO A 503 1.72 -0.32 43.62
N ILE A 504 0.82 0.66 43.62
CA ILE A 504 1.14 2.10 43.68
C ILE A 504 2.07 2.47 44.86
N ASN A 505 2.00 1.72 45.97
CA ASN A 505 2.73 2.01 47.21
C ASN A 505 3.92 1.08 47.49
N SER A 506 4.36 0.23 46.54
CA SER A 506 5.51 -0.63 46.79
C SER A 506 6.82 0.16 46.71
N THR A 507 7.33 0.60 47.86
CA THR A 507 8.66 1.22 48.00
C THR A 507 9.83 0.24 47.87
N SER A 508 9.53 -1.05 47.80
CA SER A 508 10.47 -2.14 47.56
C SER A 508 10.16 -2.75 46.20
N SER A 509 11.17 -2.86 45.33
CA SER A 509 11.14 -3.67 44.12
C SER A 509 10.48 -5.01 44.43
N SER A 510 9.22 -5.18 43.99
CA SER A 510 8.51 -6.45 44.16
C SER A 510 9.32 -7.55 43.50
N THR A 511 9.56 -8.64 44.23
CA THR A 511 10.25 -9.83 43.74
C THR A 511 9.38 -10.67 42.81
N ASP A 512 8.12 -10.29 42.59
CA ASP A 512 7.25 -10.91 41.60
C ASP A 512 7.69 -10.47 40.20
N LEU A 513 8.50 -11.33 39.57
CA LEU A 513 8.98 -11.18 38.20
C LEU A 513 7.85 -11.12 37.15
N ASN A 514 6.61 -11.41 37.56
CA ASN A 514 5.45 -11.45 36.68
C ASN A 514 4.70 -10.11 36.58
N LEU A 515 4.96 -9.13 37.45
CA LEU A 515 4.28 -7.83 37.41
C LEU A 515 5.04 -6.82 36.54
N ARG A 516 4.28 -6.02 35.77
CA ARG A 516 4.80 -4.94 34.95
C ARG A 516 5.11 -3.71 35.81
N LYS A 517 6.30 -3.14 35.59
CA LYS A 517 6.70 -1.87 36.19
C LYS A 517 6.01 -0.70 35.50
N TRP A 518 5.77 0.36 36.27
CA TRP A 518 5.25 1.62 35.76
C TRP A 518 6.33 2.40 35.00
N PRO A 519 6.18 2.63 33.69
CA PRO A 519 7.18 3.28 32.85
C PRO A 519 7.23 4.79 33.11
N ASN A 520 8.35 5.47 32.87
CA ASN A 520 8.38 6.94 33.00
C ASN A 520 7.55 7.66 31.93
N TYR A 521 7.29 7.04 30.78
CA TYR A 521 6.35 7.56 29.78
C TYR A 521 5.24 6.54 29.50
N LEU A 522 3.99 7.00 29.53
CA LEU A 522 2.81 6.19 29.28
C LEU A 522 1.98 6.82 28.16
N ILE A 523 1.70 6.05 27.12
CA ILE A 523 0.99 6.53 25.92
C ILE A 523 -0.35 5.84 25.80
N MET A 524 -1.41 6.61 25.55
CA MET A 524 -2.76 6.09 25.36
C MET A 524 -3.59 6.97 24.43
N PHE A 525 -4.71 6.44 23.94
CA PHE A 525 -5.73 7.27 23.30
C PHE A 525 -6.58 7.97 24.36
N GLU A 526 -7.08 9.15 24.02
CA GLU A 526 -7.99 9.95 24.84
C GLU A 526 -9.23 9.17 25.30
N ALA A 527 -9.69 8.19 24.50
CA ALA A 527 -10.78 7.30 24.86
C ALA A 527 -10.62 6.60 26.24
N LEU A 528 -9.39 6.39 26.71
CA LEU A 528 -9.09 5.74 28.00
C LEU A 528 -9.02 6.71 29.20
N LEU A 529 -9.03 8.03 28.96
CA LEU A 529 -8.93 9.00 30.05
C LEU A 529 -10.00 8.84 31.13
N PRO A 530 -11.30 8.63 30.80
CA PRO A 530 -12.34 8.54 31.82
C PRO A 530 -12.10 7.40 32.82
N ASP A 531 -11.52 6.29 32.35
CA ASP A 531 -11.26 5.10 33.17
C ASP A 531 -9.98 5.24 33.99
N LEU A 532 -8.96 5.94 33.47
CA LEU A 532 -7.61 5.93 34.04
C LEU A 532 -7.20 7.20 34.78
N ASN A 533 -7.95 8.30 34.70
CA ASN A 533 -7.52 9.59 35.26
C ASN A 533 -7.14 9.51 36.75
N LEU A 534 -7.95 8.81 37.56
CA LEU A 534 -7.67 8.62 38.99
C LEU A 534 -6.41 7.79 39.27
N PHE A 535 -6.07 6.85 38.38
CA PHE A 535 -4.82 6.08 38.49
C PHE A 535 -3.62 6.93 38.12
N LEU A 536 -3.73 7.71 37.04
CA LEU A 536 -2.66 8.61 36.58
C LEU A 536 -2.30 9.64 37.66
N GLU A 537 -3.29 10.26 38.28
CA GLU A 537 -3.09 11.20 39.40
C GLU A 537 -2.41 10.53 40.61
N LYS A 538 -2.84 9.32 41.00
CA LYS A 538 -2.24 8.59 42.13
C LYS A 538 -0.80 8.15 41.88
N LEU A 539 -0.46 7.88 40.62
CA LEU A 539 0.87 7.46 40.18
C LEU A 539 1.79 8.64 39.81
N ASP A 540 1.32 9.87 40.02
CA ASP A 540 2.03 11.13 39.72
C ASP A 540 2.42 11.27 38.24
N TYR A 541 1.52 10.84 37.35
CA TYR A 541 1.61 11.11 35.91
C TYR A 541 0.91 12.41 35.53
N ARG A 542 1.54 13.20 34.68
CA ARG A 542 0.95 14.39 34.06
C ARG A 542 0.95 14.30 32.54
N GLU A 543 -0.03 14.94 31.90
CA GLU A 543 -0.04 15.10 30.45
C GLU A 543 1.15 15.95 30.02
N CYS A 544 2.07 15.37 29.25
CA CYS A 544 3.26 16.06 28.76
C CYS A 544 3.14 16.50 27.30
N ALA A 545 2.35 15.76 26.51
CA ALA A 545 2.05 16.12 25.13
C ALA A 545 0.74 15.47 24.67
N ARG A 546 0.07 16.12 23.71
CA ARG A 546 -1.15 15.64 23.07
C ARG A 546 -1.06 15.85 21.56
N PHE A 547 -1.46 14.84 20.80
CA PHE A 547 -1.34 14.82 19.35
C PHE A 547 -2.66 14.45 18.70
N PHE A 548 -3.12 15.31 17.80
CA PHE A 548 -4.34 15.07 17.03
C PHE A 548 -4.25 13.75 16.24
N ASN A 549 -5.23 12.86 16.45
CA ASN A 549 -5.26 11.58 15.75
C ASN A 549 -6.14 11.59 14.50
N SER A 550 -7.46 11.70 14.69
CA SER A 550 -8.47 11.51 13.63
C SER A 550 -9.78 12.20 14.00
N HIS A 551 -10.52 12.73 13.00
CA HIS A 551 -11.88 13.23 13.24
C HIS A 551 -12.90 12.10 13.42
N PHE A 552 -12.69 10.98 12.74
CA PHE A 552 -13.57 9.81 12.78
C PHE A 552 -12.72 8.55 12.77
N ILE A 553 -13.15 7.53 13.51
CA ILE A 553 -12.58 6.20 13.54
C ILE A 553 -13.67 5.20 13.93
N ASP A 554 -13.61 4.02 13.34
CA ASP A 554 -14.54 2.91 13.57
C ASP A 554 -14.31 2.24 14.92
N ASP A 555 -13.06 2.04 15.32
CA ASP A 555 -12.70 1.49 16.63
C ASP A 555 -12.83 2.55 17.74
N TRP A 556 -13.76 2.34 18.67
CA TRP A 556 -14.00 3.25 19.79
C TRP A 556 -12.76 3.42 20.69
N ARG A 557 -11.92 2.40 20.78
CA ARG A 557 -10.69 2.38 21.60
C ARG A 557 -9.63 3.36 21.09
N ARG A 558 -9.74 3.78 19.81
CA ARG A 558 -8.81 4.69 19.12
C ARG A 558 -9.36 6.11 18.96
N ARG A 559 -10.49 6.42 19.60
CA ARG A 559 -11.14 7.74 19.51
C ARG A 559 -10.37 8.81 20.28
N GLY A 560 -10.45 10.03 19.75
CA GLY A 560 -9.78 11.21 20.30
C GLY A 560 -8.28 11.23 20.01
N ASP A 561 -7.58 12.11 20.73
CA ASP A 561 -6.16 12.36 20.51
C ASP A 561 -5.27 11.27 21.12
N VAL A 562 -4.01 11.21 20.66
CA VAL A 562 -2.98 10.38 21.32
C VAL A 562 -2.29 11.24 22.36
N ILE A 563 -2.29 10.78 23.61
CA ILE A 563 -1.78 11.52 24.76
C ILE A 563 -0.55 10.80 25.30
N ALA A 564 0.50 11.57 25.56
CA ALA A 564 1.68 11.12 26.26
C ALA A 564 1.66 11.66 27.70
N PHE A 565 1.71 10.76 28.66
CA PHE A 565 1.88 11.05 30.08
C PHE A 565 3.33 10.83 30.48
N CYS A 566 3.89 11.73 31.28
CA CYS A 566 5.19 11.54 31.92
C CYS A 566 5.05 11.53 33.43
N LYS A 567 5.86 10.69 34.08
CA LYS A 567 5.99 10.67 35.54
C LYS A 567 6.82 11.87 35.98
N ASN A 568 6.40 12.56 37.05
CA ASN A 568 7.12 13.71 37.60
C ASN A 568 8.51 13.37 38.16
#